data_AF-A0A8H5NJW8-F1
#
_entry.id   AF-A0A8H5NJW8-F1
#
_cell.length_a   1.000
_cell.length_b   1.000
_cell.length_c   1.000
_cell.angle_alpha   90.00
_cell.angle_beta   90.00
_cell.angle_gamma   90.00
#
_symmetry.space_group_name_H-M   'P 1'
#
loop_
_entity.id
_entity.type
_entity.pdbx_description
1 polymer ?
#
loop_
_entity_poly.entity_id
_entity_poly.type
_entity_poly.pdbx_seq_one_letter_code
_entity_poly.pdbx_strand_id
1 'polypeptide(L)'
;MGYGTLENGDWLMVGMSIFSKDRSVELRMQDDGKLAIYYNNRCAWQSTDQQISNAKGAIMQGDGNFCIYDKNGKATWHTNTAAPSGDNKTFVSVQDDGNLVLYKNGGATPIWSSKSNK
;
A
#
# COMPACT_ATOMS: atom_id res chain seq x y z
N MET A 1 -7.47 -8.61 12.39
CA MET A 1 -6.85 -8.20 11.11
C MET A 1 -7.59 -8.91 10.00
N GLY A 2 -8.30 -8.14 9.16
CA GLY A 2 -8.95 -8.66 7.96
C GLY A 2 -7.87 -9.01 6.92
N TYR A 3 -8.11 -10.05 6.13
CA TYR A 3 -7.24 -10.35 5.00
C TYR A 3 -7.21 -9.14 4.04
N GLY A 4 -6.03 -8.80 3.53
CA GLY A 4 -5.87 -7.82 2.44
C GLY A 4 -6.02 -6.35 2.81
N THR A 5 -6.07 -5.97 4.09
CA THR A 5 -6.13 -4.55 4.49
C THR A 5 -4.99 -4.12 5.41
N LEU A 6 -4.62 -2.83 5.35
CA LEU A 6 -3.79 -2.14 6.34
C LEU A 6 -4.60 -0.95 6.87
N GLU A 7 -4.86 -0.93 8.17
CA GLU A 7 -5.55 0.16 8.84
C GLU A 7 -4.56 1.27 9.23
N ASN A 8 -5.05 2.45 9.62
CA ASN A 8 -4.19 3.51 10.13
C ASN A 8 -3.32 3.01 11.30
N GLY A 9 -2.01 3.23 11.21
CA GLY A 9 -1.00 2.77 12.16
C GLY A 9 -0.30 1.46 11.74
N ASP A 10 -0.89 0.69 10.83
CA ASP A 10 -0.30 -0.56 10.36
C ASP A 10 0.89 -0.30 9.44
N TRP A 11 1.94 -1.08 9.65
CA TRP A 11 3.12 -1.12 8.82
C TRP A 11 3.16 -2.42 8.00
N LEU A 12 3.53 -2.29 6.73
CA LEU A 12 4.06 -3.37 5.92
C LEU A 12 5.57 -3.23 5.82
N MET A 13 6.30 -3.99 6.63
CA MET A 13 7.76 -3.94 6.66
C MET A 13 8.37 -4.54 5.39
N VAL A 14 9.58 -4.09 5.04
CA VAL A 14 10.36 -4.69 3.94
C VAL A 14 10.44 -6.21 4.09
N GLY A 15 10.24 -6.93 2.98
CA GLY A 15 10.21 -8.39 2.88
C GLY A 15 8.83 -9.00 3.15
N MET A 16 7.90 -8.24 3.74
CA MET A 16 6.54 -8.70 4.06
C MET A 16 5.56 -8.47 2.91
N SER A 17 4.49 -9.25 2.96
CA SER A 17 3.39 -9.16 2.02
C SER A 17 2.04 -9.26 2.74
N ILE A 18 1.02 -8.67 2.12
CA ILE A 18 -0.38 -8.99 2.38
C ILE A 18 -1.03 -9.43 1.08
N PHE A 19 -2.10 -10.21 1.20
CA PHE A 19 -2.77 -10.81 0.04
C PHE A 19 -4.23 -10.41 -0.01
N SER A 20 -4.77 -10.33 -1.22
CA SER A 20 -6.21 -10.25 -1.44
C SER A 20 -6.94 -11.42 -0.78
N LYS A 21 -8.26 -11.31 -0.66
CA LYS A 21 -9.08 -12.28 0.07
C LYS A 21 -8.98 -13.68 -0.53
N ASP A 22 -8.97 -13.77 -1.86
CA ASP A 22 -8.79 -15.02 -2.62
C ASP A 22 -7.33 -15.47 -2.76
N ARG A 23 -6.37 -14.67 -2.24
CA ARG A 23 -4.92 -14.85 -2.32
C ARG A 23 -4.34 -14.82 -3.74
N SER A 24 -5.10 -14.33 -4.72
CA SER A 24 -4.64 -14.24 -6.12
C SER A 24 -3.84 -12.96 -6.41
N VAL A 25 -3.84 -12.01 -5.49
CA VAL A 25 -3.10 -10.74 -5.57
C VAL A 25 -2.26 -10.55 -4.33
N GLU A 26 -1.01 -10.16 -4.53
CA GLU A 26 -0.05 -9.88 -3.48
C GLU A 26 0.34 -8.40 -3.53
N LEU A 27 0.24 -7.71 -2.39
CA LEU A 27 0.96 -6.47 -2.14
C LEU A 27 2.23 -6.81 -1.37
N ARG A 28 3.40 -6.56 -1.97
CA ARG A 28 4.71 -6.85 -1.37
C ARG A 28 5.48 -5.56 -1.17
N MET A 29 5.98 -5.34 0.05
CA MET A 29 7.04 -4.39 0.29
C MET A 29 8.37 -5.09 0.00
N GLN A 30 8.92 -4.85 -1.19
CA GLN A 30 10.07 -5.55 -1.72
C GLN A 30 11.37 -5.22 -0.97
N ASP A 31 12.33 -6.14 -1.02
CA ASP A 31 13.66 -6.00 -0.41
C ASP A 31 14.51 -4.87 -1.04
N ASP A 32 14.18 -4.47 -2.27
CA ASP A 32 14.79 -3.33 -2.94
C ASP A 32 14.11 -1.98 -2.62
N GLY A 33 13.17 -1.98 -1.68
CA GLY A 33 12.52 -0.79 -1.13
C GLY A 33 11.33 -0.27 -1.92
N LYS A 34 10.85 -1.03 -2.91
CA LYS A 34 9.65 -0.69 -3.67
C LYS A 34 8.44 -1.39 -3.09
N LEU A 35 7.28 -0.74 -3.18
CA LEU A 35 6.00 -1.39 -2.95
C LEU A 35 5.43 -1.84 -4.28
N ALA A 36 4.96 -3.08 -4.37
CA ALA A 36 4.50 -3.64 -5.64
C ALA A 36 3.26 -4.51 -5.50
N ILE A 37 2.43 -4.48 -6.54
CA ILE A 37 1.34 -5.43 -6.74
C ILE A 37 1.78 -6.53 -7.69
N TYR A 38 1.52 -7.76 -7.29
CA TYR A 38 1.73 -8.96 -8.09
C TYR A 38 0.44 -9.74 -8.29
N TYR A 39 0.28 -10.29 -9.50
CA TYR A 39 -0.67 -11.36 -9.79
C TYR A 39 -0.18 -12.16 -11.00
N ASN A 40 -0.60 -13.42 -11.12
CA ASN A 40 -0.17 -14.32 -12.19
C ASN A 40 1.37 -14.38 -12.34
N ASN A 41 2.10 -14.31 -11.23
CA ASN A 41 3.57 -14.24 -11.18
C ASN A 41 4.18 -13.04 -11.95
N ARG A 42 3.41 -11.96 -12.17
CA ARG A 42 3.86 -10.74 -12.83
C ARG A 42 3.73 -9.55 -11.89
N CYS A 43 4.71 -8.66 -11.93
CA CYS A 43 4.60 -7.36 -11.29
C CYS A 43 3.68 -6.48 -12.13
N ALA A 44 2.53 -6.11 -11.60
CA ALA A 44 1.53 -5.31 -12.30
C ALA A 44 1.66 -3.81 -12.05
N TRP A 45 2.19 -3.44 -10.89
CA TRP A 45 2.43 -2.03 -10.51
C TRP A 45 3.55 -1.94 -9.47
N GLN A 46 4.28 -0.81 -9.49
CA GLN A 46 5.28 -0.46 -8.48
C GLN A 46 5.12 1.01 -8.07
N SER A 47 5.45 1.32 -6.83
CA SER A 47 5.42 2.68 -6.29
C SER A 47 6.39 3.63 -7.00
N THR A 48 7.54 3.12 -7.42
CA THR A 48 8.64 3.93 -7.96
C THR A 48 9.58 3.06 -8.80
N ASP A 49 10.23 3.64 -9.81
CA ASP A 49 11.25 2.94 -10.59
C ASP A 49 12.59 2.84 -9.85
N GLN A 50 12.83 3.75 -8.89
CA GLN A 50 14.07 3.83 -8.13
C GLN A 50 14.16 2.74 -7.05
N GLN A 51 15.31 2.09 -6.94
CA GLN A 51 15.62 1.20 -5.82
C GLN A 51 16.05 2.01 -4.60
N ILE A 52 15.59 1.58 -3.43
CA ILE A 52 15.81 2.23 -2.14
C ILE A 52 16.17 1.14 -1.11
N SER A 53 17.41 0.67 -1.17
CA SER A 53 17.91 -0.43 -0.35
C SER A 53 17.87 -0.17 1.16
N ASN A 54 17.75 1.10 1.59
CA ASN A 54 17.60 1.47 3.00
C ASN A 54 16.13 1.65 3.44
N ALA A 55 15.16 1.22 2.64
CA ALA A 55 13.75 1.27 3.01
C ALA A 55 13.48 0.54 4.34
N LYS A 56 12.54 1.08 5.11
CA LYS A 56 12.03 0.46 6.34
C LYS A 56 10.73 -0.31 6.06
N GLY A 57 9.80 0.35 5.37
CA GLY A 57 8.50 -0.22 5.04
C GLY A 57 7.48 0.84 4.66
N ALA A 58 6.29 0.37 4.30
CA ALA A 58 5.13 1.20 4.04
C ALA A 58 4.26 1.30 5.30
N ILE A 59 3.62 2.45 5.54
CA ILE A 59 2.72 2.70 6.66
C ILE A 59 1.48 3.44 6.18
N MET A 60 0.30 2.99 6.64
CA MET A 60 -0.94 3.75 6.54
C MET A 60 -0.96 4.76 7.69
N GLN A 61 -0.55 6.00 7.45
CA GLN A 61 -0.41 7.01 8.50
C GLN A 61 -1.77 7.45 9.03
N GLY A 62 -1.82 7.94 10.28
CA GLY A 62 -3.05 8.37 10.94
C GLY A 62 -3.75 9.59 10.31
N ASP A 63 -3.08 10.31 9.41
CA ASP A 63 -3.62 11.44 8.65
C ASP A 63 -4.29 11.01 7.33
N GLY A 64 -4.28 9.72 7.01
CA GLY A 64 -4.84 9.17 5.77
C GLY A 64 -3.87 9.09 4.60
N ASN A 65 -2.58 9.38 4.81
CA ASN A 65 -1.56 9.19 3.77
C ASN A 65 -0.92 7.80 3.87
N PHE A 66 -0.75 7.11 2.75
CA PHE A 66 -0.01 5.85 2.71
C PHE A 66 1.39 6.12 2.14
N CYS A 67 2.40 5.85 2.96
CA CYS A 67 3.77 6.34 2.74
C CYS A 67 4.79 5.22 2.89
N ILE A 68 5.85 5.27 2.09
CA ILE A 68 7.05 4.46 2.29
C ILE A 68 8.10 5.32 2.97
N TYR A 69 8.66 4.83 4.08
CA TYR A 69 9.75 5.46 4.79
C TYR A 69 11.02 4.64 4.70
N ASP A 70 12.16 5.33 4.66
CA ASP A 70 13.45 4.71 4.90
C ASP A 70 13.78 4.59 6.40
N LYS A 71 14.87 3.91 6.72
CA LYS A 71 15.32 3.70 8.12
C LYS A 71 15.75 4.99 8.83
N ASN A 72 16.00 6.08 8.09
CA ASN A 72 16.33 7.39 8.64
C ASN A 72 15.09 8.26 8.88
N GLY A 73 13.89 7.75 8.59
CA GLY A 73 12.64 8.49 8.75
C GLY A 73 12.34 9.44 7.58
N LYS A 74 13.04 9.32 6.45
CA LYS A 74 12.73 10.08 5.24
C LYS A 74 11.61 9.38 4.46
N ALA A 75 10.58 10.14 4.09
CA ALA A 75 9.55 9.66 3.17
C ALA A 75 10.17 9.53 1.76
N THR A 76 9.93 8.38 1.13
CA THR A 76 10.51 8.03 -0.18
C THR A 76 9.46 7.90 -1.27
N TRP A 77 8.22 7.61 -0.87
CA TRP A 77 7.04 7.61 -1.73
C TRP A 77 5.79 7.85 -0.88
N HIS A 78 4.73 8.40 -1.47
CA HIS A 78 3.43 8.56 -0.82
C HIS A 78 2.28 8.69 -1.82
N THR A 79 1.06 8.38 -1.37
CA THR A 79 -0.18 8.49 -2.17
C THR A 79 -0.71 9.90 -2.34
N ASN A 80 -0.23 10.89 -1.55
CA ASN A 80 -0.79 12.24 -1.46
C ASN A 80 -2.26 12.26 -0.99
N THR A 81 -2.60 11.38 -0.04
CA THR A 81 -3.98 11.25 0.47
C THR A 81 -4.16 11.71 1.91
N ALA A 82 -3.20 12.43 2.47
CA ALA A 82 -3.38 13.09 3.76
C ALA A 82 -4.66 13.96 3.77
N ALA A 83 -5.13 14.34 4.97
CA ALA A 83 -6.24 15.26 5.13
C ALA A 83 -6.10 16.50 4.20
N PRO A 84 -7.18 16.93 3.51
CA PRO A 84 -8.58 16.55 3.73
C PRO A 84 -9.08 15.35 2.89
N SER A 85 -8.24 14.78 2.02
CA SER A 85 -8.66 13.65 1.17
C SER A 85 -8.90 12.40 1.99
N GLY A 86 -7.95 12.02 2.83
CA GLY A 86 -8.04 10.95 3.82
C GLY A 86 -8.23 11.48 5.25
N ASP A 87 -8.21 10.54 6.20
CA ASP A 87 -8.41 10.75 7.63
C ASP A 87 -7.91 9.54 8.45
N ASN A 88 -8.21 9.54 9.75
CA ASN A 88 -7.89 8.46 10.69
C ASN A 88 -8.80 7.21 10.58
N LYS A 89 -9.60 7.11 9.52
CA LYS A 89 -10.40 5.93 9.15
C LYS A 89 -10.12 5.52 7.70
N THR A 90 -8.96 5.92 7.19
CA THR A 90 -8.51 5.58 5.84
C THR A 90 -7.67 4.32 5.89
N PHE A 91 -7.95 3.37 5.01
CA PHE A 91 -7.27 2.09 4.98
C PHE A 91 -6.88 1.70 3.57
N VAL A 92 -5.84 0.87 3.48
CA VAL A 92 -5.40 0.21 2.25
C VAL A 92 -6.21 -1.07 2.06
N SER A 93 -6.62 -1.37 0.83
CA SER A 93 -7.29 -2.60 0.44
C SER A 93 -6.64 -3.20 -0.81
N VAL A 94 -6.19 -4.45 -0.70
CA VAL A 94 -5.71 -5.28 -1.81
C VAL A 94 -6.87 -6.11 -2.31
N GLN A 95 -7.32 -5.82 -3.53
CA GLN A 95 -8.54 -6.38 -4.09
C GLN A 95 -8.23 -7.58 -4.99
N ASP A 96 -9.16 -8.54 -5.03
CA ASP A 96 -9.04 -9.76 -5.84
C ASP A 96 -8.94 -9.44 -7.35
N ASP A 97 -9.39 -8.25 -7.77
CA ASP A 97 -9.33 -7.73 -9.14
C ASP A 97 -7.93 -7.26 -9.59
N GLY A 98 -6.93 -7.29 -8.70
CA GLY A 98 -5.56 -6.86 -8.99
C GLY A 98 -5.26 -5.41 -8.60
N ASN A 99 -6.19 -4.72 -7.96
CA ASN A 99 -6.02 -3.31 -7.62
C ASN A 99 -5.61 -3.11 -6.16
N LEU A 100 -4.77 -2.09 -5.93
CA LEU A 100 -4.51 -1.51 -4.62
C LEU A 100 -5.34 -0.23 -4.50
N VAL A 101 -6.21 -0.13 -3.51
CA VAL A 101 -7.09 1.03 -3.34
C VAL A 101 -7.06 1.52 -1.91
N LEU A 102 -6.97 2.84 -1.73
CA LEU A 102 -7.22 3.48 -0.44
C LEU A 102 -8.68 3.90 -0.39
N TYR A 103 -9.35 3.53 0.70
CA TYR A 103 -10.71 3.95 0.98
C TYR A 103 -10.80 4.76 2.27
N LYS A 104 -11.83 5.60 2.34
CA LYS A 104 -12.35 6.16 3.59
C LYS A 104 -13.84 5.87 3.73
N ASN A 105 -14.46 6.38 4.80
CA ASN A 105 -15.89 6.22 5.08
C ASN A 105 -16.34 4.75 5.11
N GLY A 106 -15.54 3.87 5.73
CA GLY A 106 -15.87 2.43 5.84
C GLY A 106 -15.90 1.70 4.50
N GLY A 107 -15.16 2.19 3.49
CA GLY A 107 -15.10 1.56 2.15
C GLY A 107 -15.99 2.23 1.10
N ALA A 108 -16.79 3.23 1.47
CA ALA A 108 -17.71 3.88 0.53
C ALA A 108 -17.03 4.83 -0.46
N THR A 109 -15.85 5.37 -0.13
CA THR A 109 -15.19 6.39 -0.96
C THR A 109 -13.75 5.98 -1.28
N PRO A 110 -13.44 5.58 -2.53
CA PRO A 110 -12.07 5.40 -2.97
C PRO A 110 -11.41 6.78 -3.13
N ILE A 111 -10.19 6.93 -2.64
CA ILE A 111 -9.44 8.21 -2.69
C ILE A 111 -8.12 8.11 -3.47
N TRP A 112 -7.63 6.89 -3.70
CA TRP A 112 -6.47 6.61 -4.54
C TRP A 112 -6.52 5.16 -5.04
N SER A 113 -5.93 4.89 -6.21
CA SER A 113 -5.78 3.54 -6.75
C SER A 113 -4.48 3.39 -7.56
N SER A 114 -3.88 2.19 -7.53
CA SER A 114 -2.74 1.83 -8.37
C SER A 114 -3.11 1.68 -9.86
N LYS A 115 -4.40 1.58 -10.18
CA LYS A 115 -4.94 1.36 -11.53
C LYS A 115 -4.34 0.12 -12.20
N SER A 116 -4.19 -0.95 -11.42
CA SER A 116 -3.48 -2.18 -11.80
C SER A 116 -4.38 -3.38 -12.01
N ASN A 117 -5.68 -3.17 -12.21
CA ASN A 117 -6.65 -4.23 -12.48
C ASN A 117 -6.16 -5.24 -13.53
N LYS A 118 -6.49 -6.52 -13.30
CA LYS A 118 -6.18 -7.66 -14.18
C LYS A 118 -6.91 -7.60 -15.52
#